data_AF-A0A075AUA4-F1
#
_entry.id   AF-A0A075AUA4-F1
#
_cell.length_a   1.000
_cell.length_b   1.000
_cell.length_c   1.000
_cell.angle_alpha   90.00
_cell.angle_beta   90.00
_cell.angle_gamma   90.00
#
_symmetry.space_group_name_H-M   'P 1'
#
loop_
_entity.id
_entity.type
_entity.pdbx_description
1 polymer ?
#
loop_
_entity_poly.entity_id
_entity_poly.type
_entity_poly.pdbx_seq_one_letter_code
_entity_poly.pdbx_strand_id
1 'polypeptide(L)'
;MQIISDDVYLKHKENINSTITVHDMAFSVIPDLRNIVHHGFADLAVVSFTMVSIVHQILESPNFDRFLLLRRSVFAIMILYVIRTLTIIVTQIPPSDPSFCASFPNEFGALINRMFEIFTGSKKACTDMIFSGHMAFMTVSLVRWWIDTTKNRQWIKLCKRLISSIHVALSAVLFLGLRLHYTVDIVLGIIIAVFVTVGVELICWYVYISLDSNFAFQAVRYWVEASGTRKGWIHASTDVLA
;
A
#
# COMPACT_ATOMS: atom_id res chain seq x y z
N MET A 1 -1.26 -16.37 -4.39
CA MET A 1 0.04 -16.45 -5.08
C MET A 1 1.22 -16.58 -4.13
N GLN A 2 1.29 -15.78 -3.06
CA GLN A 2 2.46 -15.80 -2.17
C GLN A 2 2.74 -17.18 -1.53
N ILE A 3 1.70 -17.95 -1.18
CA ILE A 3 1.86 -19.34 -0.68
C ILE A 3 2.59 -20.25 -1.69
N ILE A 4 2.34 -20.07 -3.00
CA ILE A 4 2.99 -20.86 -4.06
C ILE A 4 4.45 -20.44 -4.18
N SER A 5 4.72 -19.13 -4.12
CA SER A 5 6.08 -18.58 -4.14
C SER A 5 6.91 -19.09 -2.94
N ASP A 6 6.33 -19.10 -1.73
CA ASP A 6 6.96 -19.64 -0.51
C ASP A 6 7.36 -21.12 -0.66
N ASP A 7 6.51 -21.93 -1.29
CA ASP A 7 6.77 -23.35 -1.54
C ASP A 7 7.90 -23.58 -2.55
N VAL A 8 7.93 -22.80 -3.63
CA VAL A 8 9.02 -22.83 -4.62
C VAL A 8 10.35 -22.48 -3.97
N TYR A 9 10.37 -21.44 -3.12
CA TYR A 9 11.58 -21.06 -2.39
C TYR A 9 12.04 -22.18 -1.44
N LEU A 10 11.13 -22.79 -0.68
CA LEU A 10 11.48 -23.89 0.23
C LEU A 10 12.09 -25.09 -0.49
N LYS A 11 11.51 -25.48 -1.63
CA LYS A 11 12.08 -26.54 -2.50
C LYS A 11 13.47 -26.18 -3.00
N HIS A 12 13.71 -24.90 -3.34
CA HIS A 12 15.02 -24.45 -3.78
C HIS A 12 16.06 -24.45 -2.63
N LYS A 13 15.64 -24.06 -1.42
CA LYS A 13 16.47 -24.11 -0.21
C LYS A 13 16.91 -25.54 0.13
N GLU A 14 16.00 -26.51 0.05
CA GLU A 14 16.32 -27.93 0.28
C GLU A 14 17.39 -28.45 -0.69
N ASN A 15 17.37 -27.99 -1.94
CA ASN A 15 18.35 -28.40 -2.94
C ASN A 15 19.75 -27.81 -2.72
N ILE A 16 19.88 -26.63 -2.09
CA ILE A 16 21.16 -25.89 -1.99
C ILE A 16 21.74 -25.95 -0.55
N ASN A 17 21.03 -26.54 0.42
CA ASN A 17 21.46 -26.72 1.82
C ASN A 17 22.01 -25.44 2.49
N SER A 18 21.60 -24.26 2.01
CA SER A 18 22.03 -22.97 2.55
C SER A 18 20.91 -21.94 2.47
N THR A 19 20.85 -21.05 3.46
CA THR A 19 19.97 -19.88 3.45
C THR A 19 20.69 -18.75 2.74
N ILE A 20 20.26 -18.42 1.53
CA ILE A 20 20.76 -17.27 0.78
C ILE A 20 19.90 -16.08 1.15
N THR A 21 20.41 -15.18 2.00
CA THR A 21 19.80 -13.87 2.24
C THR A 21 20.62 -12.81 1.53
N VAL A 22 19.95 -11.79 0.99
CA VAL A 22 20.64 -10.68 0.32
C VAL A 22 21.14 -9.72 1.39
N HIS A 23 22.36 -9.23 1.23
CA HIS A 23 22.91 -8.23 2.13
C HIS A 23 22.25 -6.86 1.91
N ASP A 24 21.63 -6.31 2.95
CA ASP A 24 21.00 -4.98 2.94
C ASP A 24 21.80 -3.98 3.78
N MET A 25 22.11 -2.82 3.20
CA MET A 25 22.87 -1.78 3.87
C MET A 25 22.13 -1.15 5.06
N ALA A 26 20.79 -1.06 5.07
CA ALA A 26 20.14 -0.53 6.27
C ALA A 26 20.17 -1.52 7.42
N PHE A 27 20.36 -2.81 7.15
CA PHE A 27 20.44 -3.80 8.22
C PHE A 27 21.74 -3.68 9.02
N SER A 28 22.80 -3.09 8.45
CA SER A 28 24.01 -2.78 9.21
C SER A 28 23.87 -1.53 10.09
N VAL A 29 22.90 -0.66 9.83
CA VAL A 29 22.70 0.61 10.56
C VAL A 29 21.56 0.50 11.58
N ILE A 30 20.45 -0.12 11.19
CA ILE A 30 19.25 -0.24 12.00
C ILE A 30 19.36 -1.49 12.88
N PRO A 31 19.18 -1.38 14.21
CA PRO A 31 19.27 -2.51 15.12
C PRO A 31 18.19 -3.55 14.81
N ASP A 32 18.50 -4.81 15.09
CA ASP A 32 17.53 -5.90 15.00
C ASP A 32 16.53 -5.82 16.16
N LEU A 33 15.28 -5.54 15.83
CA LEU A 33 14.19 -5.37 16.81
C LEU A 33 13.36 -6.63 17.00
N ARG A 34 13.65 -7.74 16.29
CA ARG A 34 12.83 -8.97 16.33
C ARG A 34 12.67 -9.58 17.73
N ASN A 35 13.69 -9.42 18.58
CA ASN A 35 13.67 -9.93 19.96
C ASN A 35 13.00 -8.97 20.96
N ILE A 36 12.74 -7.72 20.57
CA ILE A 36 12.26 -6.67 21.46
C ILE A 36 10.79 -6.34 21.15
N VAL A 37 10.45 -6.30 19.86
CA VAL A 37 9.15 -5.84 19.38
C VAL A 37 8.43 -6.99 18.69
N HIS A 38 7.19 -7.26 19.12
CA HIS A 38 6.37 -8.28 18.49
C HIS A 38 6.02 -7.89 17.04
N HIS A 39 6.08 -8.84 16.10
CA HIS A 39 5.82 -8.57 14.69
C HIS A 39 4.43 -7.99 14.39
N GLY A 40 3.45 -8.23 15.26
CA GLY A 40 2.10 -7.66 15.15
C GLY A 40 2.04 -6.14 15.30
N PHE A 41 3.08 -5.50 15.86
CA PHE A 41 3.15 -4.03 15.90
C PHE A 41 3.26 -3.42 14.50
N ALA A 42 3.90 -4.12 13.55
CA ALA A 42 3.97 -3.68 12.16
C ALA A 42 2.57 -3.61 11.54
N ASP A 43 1.78 -4.67 11.71
CA ASP A 43 0.44 -4.77 11.13
C ASP A 43 -0.52 -3.77 11.82
N LEU A 44 -0.38 -3.60 13.14
CA LEU A 44 -1.10 -2.57 13.91
C LEU A 44 -0.78 -1.15 13.42
N ALA A 45 0.49 -0.84 13.10
CA ALA A 45 0.89 0.47 12.59
C ALA A 45 0.23 0.79 11.23
N VAL A 46 0.08 -0.22 10.37
CA VAL A 46 -0.62 -0.10 9.08
C VAL A 46 -2.12 0.07 9.29
N VAL A 47 -2.75 -0.81 10.06
CA VAL A 47 -4.21 -0.78 10.29
C VAL A 47 -4.62 0.52 10.97
N SER A 48 -3.90 0.96 12.00
CA SER A 48 -4.19 2.22 12.69
C SER A 48 -4.12 3.42 11.75
N PHE A 49 -3.05 3.55 10.96
CA PHE A 49 -2.91 4.64 9.99
C PHE A 49 -4.00 4.64 8.93
N THR A 50 -4.38 3.45 8.48
CA THR A 50 -5.43 3.24 7.50
C THR A 50 -6.78 3.70 8.03
N MET A 51 -7.15 3.25 9.23
CA MET A 51 -8.43 3.60 9.83
C MET A 51 -8.54 5.11 10.03
N VAL A 52 -7.46 5.74 10.52
CA VAL A 52 -7.36 7.19 10.67
C VAL A 52 -7.48 7.90 9.30
N SER A 53 -6.89 7.33 8.25
CA SER A 53 -6.95 7.89 6.89
C SER A 53 -8.32 7.73 6.24
N ILE A 54 -9.06 6.66 6.52
CA ILE A 54 -10.45 6.49 6.07
C ILE A 54 -11.34 7.53 6.74
N VAL A 55 -11.22 7.69 8.07
CA VAL A 55 -11.96 8.72 8.81
C VAL A 55 -11.63 10.11 8.27
N HIS A 56 -10.34 10.42 8.06
CA HIS A 56 -9.91 11.68 7.45
C HIS A 56 -10.57 11.92 6.09
N GLN A 57 -10.54 10.94 5.19
CA GLN A 57 -11.17 11.06 3.87
C GLN A 57 -12.67 11.30 3.96
N ILE A 58 -13.39 10.60 4.86
CA ILE A 58 -14.84 10.79 5.05
C ILE A 58 -15.15 12.20 5.56
N LEU A 59 -14.31 12.75 6.45
CA LEU A 59 -14.48 14.09 7.03
C LEU A 59 -14.11 15.23 6.07
N GLU A 60 -13.09 15.04 5.23
CA GLU A 60 -12.65 16.03 4.24
C GLU A 60 -13.44 15.97 2.93
N SER A 61 -14.16 14.87 2.68
CA SER A 61 -14.92 14.70 1.44
C SER A 61 -16.02 15.76 1.32
N PRO A 62 -16.27 16.30 0.11
CA PRO A 62 -17.33 17.27 -0.10
C PRO A 62 -18.70 16.71 0.34
N ASN A 63 -19.56 17.59 0.87
CA ASN A 63 -20.88 17.27 1.42
C ASN A 63 -21.78 16.39 0.53
N PHE A 64 -21.53 16.36 -0.78
CA PHE A 64 -22.36 15.71 -1.78
C PHE A 64 -21.96 14.25 -2.06
N ASP A 65 -20.73 13.84 -1.77
CA ASP A 65 -20.29 12.44 -1.91
C ASP A 65 -19.12 12.15 -0.97
N ARG A 66 -19.44 11.48 0.15
CA ARG A 66 -18.46 11.15 1.19
C ARG A 66 -17.55 9.99 0.82
N PHE A 67 -17.86 9.26 -0.25
CA PHE A 67 -17.16 8.05 -0.67
C PHE A 67 -16.32 8.25 -1.92
N LEU A 68 -16.40 9.41 -2.57
CA LEU A 68 -15.60 9.71 -3.75
C LEU A 68 -14.10 9.55 -3.49
N LEU A 69 -13.60 10.18 -2.42
CA LEU A 69 -12.18 10.12 -2.08
C LEU A 69 -11.74 8.68 -1.75
N LEU A 70 -12.60 7.94 -1.05
CA LEU A 70 -12.37 6.54 -0.72
C LEU A 70 -12.31 5.66 -1.98
N ARG A 71 -13.22 5.85 -2.95
CA ARG A 71 -13.23 5.10 -4.22
C ARG A 71 -11.95 5.30 -5.01
N ARG A 72 -11.45 6.54 -5.10
CA ARG A 72 -10.17 6.84 -5.76
C ARG A 72 -8.99 6.17 -5.05
N SER A 73 -8.97 6.19 -3.72
CA SER A 73 -7.95 5.48 -2.93
C SER A 73 -8.00 3.97 -3.18
N VAL A 74 -9.19 3.36 -3.14
CA VAL A 74 -9.40 1.93 -3.44
C VAL A 74 -8.93 1.59 -4.86
N PHE A 75 -9.24 2.44 -5.84
CA PHE A 75 -8.81 2.24 -7.22
C PHE A 75 -7.27 2.26 -7.36
N ALA A 76 -6.60 3.22 -6.73
CA ALA A 76 -5.13 3.27 -6.71
C ALA A 76 -4.52 2.02 -6.05
N ILE A 77 -5.11 1.58 -4.92
CA ILE A 77 -4.71 0.35 -4.24
C ILE A 77 -4.90 -0.87 -5.16
N MET A 78 -6.03 -0.99 -5.83
CA MET A 78 -6.27 -2.10 -6.77
C MET A 78 -5.20 -2.18 -7.86
N ILE A 79 -4.86 -1.04 -8.47
CA ILE A 79 -3.78 -0.97 -9.48
C ILE A 79 -2.45 -1.43 -8.88
N LEU A 80 -2.10 -0.96 -7.67
CA LEU A 80 -0.87 -1.37 -6.98
C LEU A 80 -0.83 -2.87 -6.72
N TYR A 81 -1.94 -3.48 -6.31
CA TYR A 81 -2.01 -4.94 -6.07
C TYR A 81 -1.95 -5.76 -7.37
N VAL A 82 -2.44 -5.23 -8.48
CA VAL A 82 -2.23 -5.85 -9.80
C VAL A 82 -0.75 -5.81 -10.18
N ILE A 83 -0.08 -4.66 -10.07
CA ILE A 83 1.37 -4.52 -10.33
C ILE A 83 2.16 -5.46 -9.40
N ARG A 84 1.79 -5.53 -8.12
CA ARG A 84 2.38 -6.46 -7.13
C ARG A 84 2.25 -7.90 -7.59
N THR A 85 1.06 -8.28 -8.02
CA THR A 85 0.79 -9.65 -8.48
C THR A 85 1.65 -10.00 -9.70
N LEU A 86 1.76 -9.08 -10.66
CA LEU A 86 2.62 -9.27 -11.84
C LEU A 86 4.09 -9.40 -11.46
N THR A 87 4.59 -8.58 -10.54
CA THR A 87 6.00 -8.65 -10.11
C THR A 87 6.35 -9.98 -9.43
N ILE A 88 5.45 -10.56 -8.62
CA ILE A 88 5.64 -11.90 -8.02
C ILE A 88 5.73 -13.00 -9.08
N ILE A 89 4.92 -12.89 -10.15
CA ILE A 89 4.92 -13.88 -11.23
C ILE A 89 6.24 -13.84 -11.98
N VAL A 90 6.77 -12.64 -12.24
CA VAL A 90 7.96 -12.44 -13.06
C VAL A 90 9.24 -12.73 -12.28
N THR A 91 9.34 -12.27 -11.02
CA THR A 91 10.57 -12.34 -10.24
C THR A 91 10.29 -12.62 -8.77
N GLN A 92 11.03 -13.57 -8.21
CA GLN A 92 11.00 -13.92 -6.79
C GLN A 92 12.37 -13.68 -6.19
N ILE A 93 12.42 -12.97 -5.06
CA ILE A 93 13.66 -12.65 -4.33
C ILE A 93 13.67 -13.51 -3.06
N PRO A 94 14.82 -14.04 -2.63
CA PRO A 94 14.90 -14.77 -1.37
C PRO A 94 14.45 -13.90 -0.19
N PRO A 95 13.77 -14.50 0.79
CA PRO A 95 13.18 -13.79 1.92
C PRO A 95 14.24 -13.08 2.77
N SER A 96 13.88 -11.93 3.32
CA SER A 96 14.68 -11.23 4.34
C SER A 96 14.77 -12.03 5.65
N ASP A 97 13.73 -12.77 6.01
CA ASP A 97 13.72 -13.72 7.12
C ASP A 97 13.12 -15.08 6.72
N PRO A 98 13.95 -16.12 6.53
CA PRO A 98 13.50 -17.46 6.14
C PRO A 98 12.63 -18.17 7.18
N SER A 99 12.55 -17.68 8.42
CA SER A 99 11.79 -18.31 9.51
C SER A 99 10.27 -18.24 9.30
N PHE A 100 9.80 -17.31 8.46
CA PHE A 100 8.37 -17.17 8.15
C PHE A 100 7.88 -18.11 7.04
N CYS A 101 8.78 -18.84 6.38
CA CYS A 101 8.44 -19.73 5.26
C CYS A 101 7.65 -20.95 5.73
N ALA A 102 6.53 -21.21 5.06
CA ALA A 102 5.76 -22.43 5.24
C ALA A 102 5.48 -23.08 3.89
N SER A 103 5.49 -24.41 3.89
CA SER A 103 5.22 -25.22 2.70
C SER A 103 3.77 -25.08 2.23
N PHE A 104 3.54 -25.38 0.95
CA PHE A 104 2.18 -25.41 0.41
C PHE A 104 1.37 -26.53 1.11
N PRO A 105 0.17 -26.24 1.64
CA PRO A 105 -0.66 -27.26 2.26
C PRO A 105 -1.21 -28.23 1.20
N ASN A 106 -1.11 -29.53 1.46
CA ASN A 106 -1.54 -30.60 0.54
C ASN A 106 -3.07 -30.71 0.41
N GLU A 107 -3.82 -30.21 1.40
CA GLU A 107 -5.27 -30.28 1.44
C GLU A 107 -5.93 -28.93 1.13
N PHE A 108 -7.01 -28.94 0.36
CA PHE A 108 -7.75 -27.72 0.00
C PHE A 108 -8.34 -27.00 1.22
N GLY A 109 -8.82 -27.74 2.23
CA GLY A 109 -9.30 -27.15 3.48
C GLY A 109 -8.19 -26.43 4.26
N ALA A 110 -7.01 -27.04 4.32
CA ALA A 110 -5.82 -26.43 4.92
C ALA A 110 -5.33 -25.22 4.12
N LEU A 111 -5.47 -25.22 2.80
CA LEU A 111 -5.18 -24.07 1.94
C LEU A 111 -6.10 -22.89 2.27
N ILE A 112 -7.41 -23.11 2.39
CA ILE A 112 -8.36 -22.05 2.75
C ILE A 112 -8.01 -21.48 4.14
N ASN A 113 -7.79 -22.35 5.13
CA ASN A 113 -7.39 -21.91 6.47
C ASN A 113 -6.09 -21.09 6.42
N ARG A 114 -5.10 -21.52 5.64
CA ARG A 114 -3.85 -20.78 5.47
C ARG A 114 -4.05 -19.43 4.79
N MET A 115 -4.94 -19.35 3.79
CA MET A 115 -5.30 -18.07 3.18
C MET A 115 -5.93 -17.13 4.20
N PHE A 116 -6.83 -17.64 5.05
CA PHE A 116 -7.41 -16.87 6.14
C PHE A 116 -6.36 -16.43 7.16
N GLU A 117 -5.46 -17.31 7.59
CA GLU A 117 -4.39 -16.98 8.53
C GLU A 117 -3.43 -15.91 7.99
N ILE A 118 -3.15 -15.92 6.68
CA ILE A 118 -2.34 -14.87 6.03
C ILE A 118 -3.13 -13.57 5.93
N PHE A 119 -4.42 -13.66 5.61
CA PHE A 119 -5.30 -12.50 5.54
C PHE A 119 -5.50 -11.83 6.92
N THR A 120 -5.62 -12.61 7.99
CA THR A 120 -5.73 -12.11 9.37
C THR A 120 -4.40 -11.68 9.96
N GLY A 121 -3.28 -11.92 9.25
CA GLY A 121 -1.92 -11.63 9.74
C GLY A 121 -1.41 -12.62 10.80
N SER A 122 -2.16 -13.69 11.08
CA SER A 122 -1.77 -14.74 12.04
C SER A 122 -0.56 -15.54 11.55
N LYS A 123 -0.37 -15.66 10.23
CA LYS A 123 0.85 -16.21 9.63
C LYS A 123 1.36 -15.29 8.54
N LYS A 124 2.65 -14.98 8.57
CA LYS A 124 3.28 -14.15 7.54
C LYS A 124 3.67 -15.02 6.35
N ALA A 125 3.66 -14.40 5.18
CA ALA A 125 4.17 -15.00 3.97
C ALA A 125 5.64 -14.60 3.83
N CYS A 126 6.46 -15.53 3.37
CA CYS A 126 7.91 -15.46 3.53
C CYS A 126 8.61 -14.84 2.34
N THR A 127 8.23 -15.24 1.12
CA THR A 127 8.85 -14.74 -0.09
C THR A 127 8.65 -13.24 -0.19
N ASP A 128 9.79 -12.57 -0.26
CA ASP A 128 9.84 -11.13 -0.33
C ASP A 128 9.47 -10.67 -1.73
N MET A 129 8.88 -9.49 -1.76
CA MET A 129 8.32 -8.94 -2.97
C MET A 129 9.12 -7.73 -3.38
N ILE A 130 9.34 -7.56 -4.69
CA ILE A 130 10.09 -6.44 -5.29
C ILE A 130 9.72 -5.07 -4.68
N PHE A 131 8.48 -4.90 -4.22
CA PHE A 131 8.12 -3.75 -3.39
C PHE A 131 7.23 -4.17 -2.22
N SER A 132 7.15 -3.36 -1.16
CA SER A 132 6.35 -3.65 0.03
C SER A 132 4.90 -3.18 -0.12
N GLY A 133 3.95 -4.09 0.15
CA GLY A 133 2.50 -3.80 0.08
C GLY A 133 2.03 -2.91 1.23
N HIS A 134 2.54 -3.16 2.44
CA HIS A 134 2.28 -2.31 3.61
C HIS A 134 2.72 -0.87 3.36
N MET A 135 3.94 -0.69 2.84
CA MET A 135 4.46 0.63 2.50
C MET A 135 3.68 1.27 1.35
N ALA A 136 3.31 0.52 0.32
CA ALA A 136 2.50 1.05 -0.77
C ALA A 136 1.15 1.57 -0.25
N PHE A 137 0.48 0.80 0.60
CA PHE A 137 -0.83 1.16 1.16
C PHE A 137 -0.77 2.37 2.10
N MET A 138 0.24 2.42 2.97
CA MET A 138 0.51 3.59 3.81
C MET A 138 0.88 4.82 2.97
N THR A 139 1.60 4.63 1.86
CA THR A 139 1.99 5.73 0.97
C THR A 139 0.80 6.29 0.20
N VAL A 140 -0.12 5.45 -0.29
CA VAL A 140 -1.39 5.93 -0.86
C VAL A 140 -2.08 6.82 0.15
N SER A 141 -2.24 6.33 1.39
CA SER A 141 -2.87 7.10 2.47
C SER A 141 -2.12 8.42 2.72
N LEU A 142 -0.79 8.41 2.83
CA LEU A 142 0.01 9.63 2.98
C LEU A 142 -0.24 10.65 1.86
N VAL A 143 -0.21 10.23 0.60
CA VAL A 143 -0.45 11.12 -0.54
C VAL A 143 -1.85 11.74 -0.45
N ARG A 144 -2.86 10.97 -0.02
CA ARG A 144 -4.22 11.50 0.21
C ARG A 144 -4.24 12.57 1.29
N TRP A 145 -3.52 12.37 2.40
CA TRP A 145 -3.37 13.42 3.41
C TRP A 145 -2.74 14.71 2.85
N TRP A 146 -1.87 14.61 1.85
CA TRP A 146 -1.24 15.78 1.24
C TRP A 146 -2.16 16.51 0.25
N ILE A 147 -2.93 15.78 -0.54
CA ILE A 147 -3.86 16.30 -1.55
C ILE A 147 -5.14 16.83 -0.90
N ASP A 148 -5.77 16.03 -0.03
CA ASP A 148 -7.11 16.32 0.49
C ASP A 148 -7.10 17.48 1.51
N THR A 149 -5.95 17.77 2.13
CA THR A 149 -5.82 18.86 3.11
C THR A 149 -5.69 20.25 2.49
N THR A 150 -5.71 20.37 1.15
CA THR A 150 -5.49 21.63 0.41
C THR A 150 -6.46 22.77 0.76
N LYS A 151 -7.61 22.51 1.40
CA LYS A 151 -8.57 23.56 1.82
C LYS A 151 -8.39 24.06 3.25
N ASN A 152 -7.57 23.39 4.06
CA ASN A 152 -7.39 23.72 5.47
C ASN A 152 -6.57 25.01 5.70
N ARG A 153 -6.63 25.58 6.92
CA ARG A 153 -5.71 26.67 7.31
C ARG A 153 -4.25 26.20 7.25
N GLN A 154 -3.32 27.07 6.89
CA GLN A 154 -1.90 26.74 6.66
C GLN A 154 -1.26 25.93 7.80
N TRP A 155 -1.48 26.32 9.06
CA TRP A 155 -0.94 25.58 10.21
C TRP A 155 -1.55 24.17 10.36
N ILE A 156 -2.86 24.02 10.13
CA ILE A 156 -3.54 22.72 10.18
C ILE A 156 -3.02 21.81 9.06
N LYS A 157 -2.84 22.37 7.85
CA LYS A 157 -2.22 21.67 6.71
C LYS A 157 -0.85 21.13 7.07
N LEU A 158 0.01 21.98 7.63
CA LEU A 158 1.36 21.61 8.03
C LEU A 158 1.34 20.50 9.08
N CYS A 159 0.54 20.65 10.14
CA CYS A 159 0.44 19.63 11.19
C CYS A 159 -0.01 18.27 10.64
N LYS A 160 -1.08 18.24 9.82
CA LYS A 160 -1.59 17.00 9.22
C LYS A 160 -0.55 16.32 8.32
N ARG A 161 0.18 17.09 7.52
CA ARG A 161 1.24 16.58 6.64
C ARG A 161 2.44 16.06 7.42
N LEU A 162 2.86 16.76 8.48
CA LEU A 162 3.96 16.32 9.34
C LEU A 162 3.60 15.05 10.10
N ILE A 163 2.44 14.99 10.74
CA ILE A 163 1.99 13.82 11.50
C ILE A 163 1.92 12.58 10.59
N SER A 164 1.31 12.71 9.42
CA SER A 164 1.22 11.59 8.47
C SER A 164 2.60 11.16 7.95
N SER A 165 3.48 12.11 7.62
CA SER A 165 4.83 11.80 7.14
C SER A 165 5.69 11.12 8.21
N ILE A 166 5.62 11.61 9.46
CA ILE A 166 6.32 11.00 10.61
C ILE A 166 5.83 9.58 10.84
N HIS A 167 4.51 9.35 10.80
CA HIS A 167 3.95 8.02 11.01
C HIS A 167 4.44 7.00 9.97
N VAL A 168 4.47 7.39 8.69
CA VAL A 168 5.01 6.54 7.62
C VAL A 168 6.52 6.31 7.78
N ALA A 169 7.29 7.34 8.14
CA ALA A 169 8.72 7.20 8.37
C ALA A 169 9.04 6.26 9.55
N LEU A 170 8.33 6.40 10.67
CA LEU A 170 8.48 5.50 11.82
C LEU A 170 8.08 4.06 11.47
N SER A 171 7.02 3.88 10.69
CA SER A 171 6.59 2.56 10.24
C SER A 171 7.61 1.92 9.30
N ALA A 172 8.25 2.69 8.42
CA ALA A 172 9.34 2.19 7.58
C ALA A 172 10.55 1.73 8.42
N VAL A 173 10.95 2.53 9.42
CA VAL A 173 12.03 2.13 10.36
C VAL A 173 11.64 0.87 11.14
N LEU A 174 10.38 0.75 11.57
CA LEU A 174 9.87 -0.43 12.25
C LEU A 174 9.93 -1.68 11.36
N PHE A 175 9.54 -1.58 10.08
CA PHE A 175 9.61 -2.71 9.14
C PHE A 175 11.05 -3.16 8.88
N LEU A 176 12.00 -2.22 8.76
CA LEU A 176 13.42 -2.53 8.63
C LEU A 176 14.01 -3.15 9.90
N GLY A 177 13.63 -2.62 11.08
CA GLY A 177 14.09 -3.13 12.36
C GLY A 177 13.57 -4.55 12.65
N LEU A 178 12.34 -4.84 12.25
CA LEU A 178 11.75 -6.18 12.35
C LEU A 178 12.20 -7.15 11.24
N ARG A 179 13.06 -6.70 10.31
CA ARG A 179 13.54 -7.47 9.14
C ARG A 179 12.41 -8.10 8.33
N LEU A 180 11.30 -7.36 8.19
CA LEU A 180 10.11 -7.83 7.44
C LEU A 180 10.24 -7.61 5.93
N HIS A 181 11.06 -6.64 5.52
CA HIS A 181 11.27 -6.24 4.13
C HIS A 181 12.69 -5.71 3.96
N TYR A 182 13.22 -5.82 2.75
CA TYR A 182 14.42 -5.09 2.37
C TYR A 182 14.12 -3.60 2.18
N THR A 183 15.16 -2.79 2.29
CA THR A 183 15.12 -1.35 2.03
C THR A 183 14.62 -1.03 0.64
N VAL A 184 15.07 -1.79 -0.35
CA VAL A 184 14.65 -1.61 -1.75
C VAL A 184 13.15 -1.81 -1.89
N ASP A 185 12.56 -2.75 -1.15
CA ASP A 185 11.13 -3.03 -1.22
C ASP A 185 10.31 -1.85 -0.66
N ILE A 186 10.79 -1.26 0.42
CA ILE A 186 10.18 -0.07 1.03
C ILE A 186 10.27 1.12 0.07
N VAL A 187 11.45 1.38 -0.48
CA VAL A 187 11.70 2.52 -1.39
C VAL A 187 10.87 2.37 -2.67
N LEU A 188 10.89 1.21 -3.32
CA LEU A 188 10.08 0.95 -4.52
C LEU A 188 8.59 1.02 -4.19
N GLY A 189 8.18 0.54 -3.01
CA GLY A 189 6.79 0.62 -2.56
C GLY A 189 6.30 2.05 -2.46
N ILE A 190 7.12 2.94 -1.89
CA ILE A 190 6.81 4.38 -1.81
C ILE A 190 6.75 4.98 -3.22
N ILE A 191 7.79 4.78 -4.03
CA ILE A 191 7.91 5.39 -5.36
C ILE A 191 6.72 5.01 -6.25
N ILE A 192 6.45 3.72 -6.39
CA ILE A 192 5.36 3.21 -7.24
C ILE A 192 4.01 3.70 -6.70
N ALA A 193 3.79 3.68 -5.39
CA ALA A 193 2.55 4.17 -4.79
C ALA A 193 2.32 5.66 -5.01
N VAL A 194 3.36 6.50 -4.91
CA VAL A 194 3.26 7.92 -5.25
C VAL A 194 2.88 8.09 -6.72
N PHE A 195 3.59 7.43 -7.65
CA PHE A 195 3.31 7.54 -9.08
C PHE A 195 1.89 7.08 -9.44
N VAL A 196 1.45 5.94 -8.91
CA VAL A 196 0.10 5.42 -9.17
C VAL A 196 -0.96 6.34 -8.58
N THR A 197 -0.80 6.79 -7.33
CA THR A 197 -1.81 7.63 -6.67
C THR A 197 -1.93 8.99 -7.36
N VAL A 198 -0.81 9.65 -7.63
CA VAL A 198 -0.79 10.93 -8.37
C VAL A 198 -1.31 10.74 -9.80
N GLY A 199 -0.91 9.66 -10.48
CA GLY A 199 -1.39 9.31 -11.80
C GLY A 199 -2.90 9.12 -11.86
N VAL A 200 -3.48 8.41 -10.89
CA VAL A 200 -4.94 8.25 -10.76
C VAL A 200 -5.63 9.60 -10.60
N GLU A 201 -5.13 10.49 -9.74
CA GLU A 201 -5.71 11.83 -9.55
C GLU A 201 -5.61 12.69 -10.81
N LEU A 202 -4.47 12.66 -11.51
CA LEU A 202 -4.30 13.35 -12.79
C LEU A 202 -5.23 12.81 -13.88
N ILE A 203 -5.40 11.49 -13.96
CA ILE A 203 -6.34 10.87 -14.89
C ILE A 203 -7.77 11.27 -14.55
N CYS A 204 -8.17 11.24 -13.27
CA CYS A 204 -9.51 11.66 -12.85
C CYS A 204 -9.77 13.12 -13.20
N TRP A 205 -8.79 13.99 -12.97
CA TRP A 205 -8.85 15.41 -13.35
C TRP A 205 -8.93 15.61 -14.87
N TYR A 206 -8.10 14.90 -15.64
CA TYR A 206 -8.12 14.95 -17.10
C TYR A 206 -9.45 14.44 -17.67
N VAL A 207 -9.94 13.30 -17.20
CA VAL A 207 -11.25 12.71 -17.56
C VAL A 207 -12.39 13.65 -17.22
N TYR A 208 -12.30 14.39 -16.11
CA TYR A 208 -13.28 15.39 -15.73
C TYR A 208 -13.32 16.56 -16.73
N ILE A 209 -12.16 17.06 -17.14
CA ILE A 209 -12.05 18.19 -18.08
C ILE A 209 -12.34 17.78 -19.53
N SER A 210 -11.92 16.58 -19.94
CA SER A 210 -11.77 16.23 -21.36
C SER A 210 -12.95 15.50 -22.00
N LEU A 211 -14.02 15.15 -21.27
CA LEU A 211 -14.99 14.19 -21.81
C LEU A 211 -16.37 14.74 -22.15
N ASP A 212 -16.51 14.89 -23.47
CA ASP A 212 -17.73 14.69 -24.26
C ASP A 212 -17.64 13.49 -25.27
N SER A 213 -16.62 12.60 -25.32
CA SER A 213 -16.53 11.69 -26.52
C SER A 213 -16.03 10.22 -26.47
N ASN A 214 -15.57 9.60 -25.37
CA ASN A 214 -15.11 8.17 -25.42
C ASN A 214 -15.75 7.20 -24.41
N PHE A 215 -16.37 6.11 -24.91
CA PHE A 215 -17.19 5.13 -24.17
C PHE A 215 -16.44 4.34 -23.07
N ALA A 216 -15.22 3.85 -23.32
CA ALA A 216 -14.46 3.08 -22.32
C ALA A 216 -14.09 3.93 -21.08
N PHE A 217 -13.73 5.19 -21.31
CA PHE A 217 -13.46 6.15 -20.24
C PHE A 217 -14.74 6.57 -19.50
N GLN A 218 -15.90 6.47 -20.13
CA GLN A 218 -17.18 6.75 -19.45
C GLN A 218 -17.52 5.71 -18.39
N ALA A 219 -17.20 4.43 -18.56
CA ALA A 219 -17.48 3.40 -17.55
C ALA A 219 -16.63 3.59 -16.28
N VAL A 220 -15.32 3.85 -16.44
CA VAL A 220 -14.42 4.17 -15.33
C VAL A 220 -14.81 5.49 -14.68
N ARG A 221 -15.14 6.52 -15.48
CA ARG A 221 -15.69 7.78 -14.98
C ARG A 221 -16.98 7.56 -14.20
N TYR A 222 -17.89 6.73 -14.68
CA TYR A 222 -19.15 6.48 -13.97
C TYR A 222 -18.86 5.78 -12.64
N TRP A 223 -17.99 4.78 -12.58
CA TRP A 223 -17.75 4.13 -11.29
C TRP A 223 -16.94 5.00 -10.31
N VAL A 224 -15.88 5.66 -10.77
CA VAL A 224 -15.00 6.51 -9.95
C VAL A 224 -15.67 7.84 -9.60
N GLU A 225 -16.33 8.48 -10.56
CA GLU A 225 -16.90 9.83 -10.47
C GLU A 225 -18.45 9.86 -10.45
N ALA A 226 -19.17 8.73 -10.35
CA ALA A 226 -20.62 8.76 -10.09
C ALA A 226 -20.86 9.30 -8.69
N SER A 227 -20.80 10.62 -8.57
CA SER A 227 -21.52 11.38 -7.57
C SER A 227 -22.82 11.84 -8.24
N GLY A 228 -23.94 11.69 -7.54
CA GLY A 228 -25.27 11.86 -8.11
C GLY A 228 -25.61 13.27 -8.62
N THR A 229 -24.77 14.30 -8.46
CA THR A 229 -25.15 15.67 -8.81
C THR A 229 -23.99 16.58 -9.26
N ARG A 230 -24.18 17.09 -10.48
CA ARG A 230 -23.24 17.77 -11.40
C ARG A 230 -22.66 19.14 -10.98
N LYS A 231 -22.93 19.69 -9.78
CA LYS A 231 -22.82 21.17 -9.54
C LYS A 231 -21.81 21.67 -8.50
N GLY A 232 -21.18 20.82 -7.68
CA GLY A 232 -20.38 21.29 -6.53
C GLY A 232 -18.88 21.59 -6.75
N TRP A 233 -18.32 21.22 -7.92
CA TRP A 233 -16.85 21.14 -8.10
C TRP A 233 -16.16 22.43 -8.57
N ILE A 234 -16.91 23.42 -9.09
CA ILE A 234 -16.35 24.64 -9.71
C ILE A 234 -15.57 25.53 -8.72
N HIS A 235 -15.78 25.39 -7.41
CA HIS A 235 -15.09 26.20 -6.39
C HIS A 235 -13.92 25.51 -5.70
N ALA A 236 -13.70 24.21 -5.92
CA ALA A 236 -12.67 23.46 -5.19
C ALA A 236 -11.35 23.30 -5.95
N SER A 237 -11.39 23.38 -7.29
CA SER A 237 -10.26 23.06 -8.16
C SER A 237 -9.37 24.26 -8.50
N THR A 238 -9.87 25.50 -8.35
CA THR A 238 -9.08 26.71 -8.55
C THR A 238 -8.00 26.89 -7.49
N ASP A 239 -8.18 26.31 -6.30
CA ASP A 239 -7.26 26.46 -5.17
C ASP A 239 -6.15 25.39 -5.14
N VAL A 240 -6.20 24.38 -6.01
CA VAL A 240 -5.19 23.31 -6.10
C VAL A 240 -4.10 23.63 -7.14
N LEU A 241 -4.38 24.55 -8.06
CA LEU A 241 -3.47 24.97 -9.14
C LEU A 241 -2.88 26.38 -8.94
N ALA A 242 -3.14 27.00 -7.79
CA ALA A 242 -2.53 28.26 -7.33
C ALA A 242 -1.64 27.98 -6.10
#